data_AF-A0A950RN66-F1
#
_entry.id   AF-A0A950RN66-F1
#
_cell.length_a   1.000
_cell.length_b   1.000
_cell.length_c   1.000
_cell.angle_alpha   90.00
_cell.angle_beta   90.00
_cell.angle_gamma   90.00
#
_symmetry.space_group_name_H-M   'P 1'
#
loop_
_entity.id
_entity.type
_entity.pdbx_description
1 polymer ?
#
loop_
_entity_poly.entity_id
_entity_poly.type
_entity_poly.pdbx_seq_one_letter_code
_entity_poly.pdbx_strand_id
1 'polypeptide(L)' 'MRPTGQKDQYRAVIPAEEVVPAWDLMYLIEAMDNRGNGRIYPDLNRETPYLVVHLAR' A
#
# COMPACT_ATOMS: atom_id res chain seq x y z
N MET A 1 7.03 5.72 -0.93
CA MET A 1 5.98 6.68 -1.37
C MET A 1 6.60 8.07 -1.55
N ARG A 2 6.01 8.94 -2.38
CA ARG A 2 6.46 10.33 -2.56
C ARG A 2 5.33 11.30 -2.22
N PRO A 3 5.60 12.46 -1.59
CA PRO A 3 4.60 13.48 -1.35
C PRO A 3 4.06 14.02 -2.69
N THR A 4 2.78 14.33 -2.73
CA THR A 4 2.10 14.86 -3.93
C THR A 4 2.16 16.38 -4.05
N GLY A 5 2.57 17.06 -2.98
CA GLY A 5 2.47 18.52 -2.84
C GLY A 5 1.18 18.98 -2.15
N GLN A 6 0.17 18.11 -2.00
CA GLN A 6 -0.99 18.37 -1.15
C GLN A 6 -0.72 17.94 0.28
N LYS A 7 -1.36 18.61 1.24
CA LYS A 7 -1.26 18.28 2.66
C LYS A 7 -1.73 16.84 2.90
N ASP A 8 -0.91 16.10 3.63
CA ASP A 8 -1.17 14.72 4.07
C ASP A 8 -1.45 13.70 2.95
N GLN A 9 -1.00 13.99 1.71
CA GLN A 9 -1.22 13.12 0.55
C GLN A 9 0.10 12.62 -0.05
N TYR A 10 0.20 11.30 -0.16
CA TYR A 10 1.35 10.59 -0.70
C TYR A 10 0.92 9.66 -1.83
N ARG A 11 1.84 9.40 -2.76
CA ARG A 11 1.64 8.50 -3.90
C ARG A 11 2.73 7.44 -3.98
N ALA A 12 2.34 6.21 -4.30
CA ALA A 12 3.20 5.13 -4.74
C ALA A 12 2.83 4.73 -6.17
N VAL A 13 3.78 4.15 -6.90
CA VAL A 13 3.54 3.48 -8.18
C VAL A 13 4.23 2.15 -8.12
N ILE A 14 3.49 1.09 -8.42
CA ILE A 14 4.03 -0.24 -8.71
C ILE A 14 4.03 -0.35 -10.23
N PRO A 15 5.19 -0.42 -10.90
CA PRO A 15 5.27 -0.60 -12.34
C PRO A 15 4.63 -1.94 -12.75
N ALA A 16 3.96 -1.97 -13.90
CA ALA A 16 3.24 -3.17 -14.33
C ALA A 16 4.19 -4.34 -14.63
N GLU A 17 5.39 -4.04 -15.10
CA GLU A 17 6.46 -5.00 -15.37
C GLU A 17 6.99 -5.72 -14.12
N GLU A 18 6.75 -5.18 -12.93
CA GLU A 18 7.10 -5.81 -11.66
C GLU A 18 5.98 -6.73 -11.12
N VAL A 19 4.81 -6.71 -11.75
CA VAL A 19 3.66 -7.53 -11.36
C VAL A 19 3.59 -8.76 -12.26
N VAL A 20 3.69 -9.95 -11.66
CA VAL A 20 3.58 -11.21 -12.40
C VAL A 20 2.11 -11.45 -12.78
N PRO A 21 1.72 -11.46 -14.07
CA PRO A 21 0.32 -11.46 -14.49
C PRO A 21 -0.49 -12.71 -14.10
N ALA A 22 0.19 -13.79 -13.69
CA ALA A 22 -0.46 -15.00 -13.21
C ALA A 22 -1.16 -14.82 -11.86
N TRP A 23 -0.80 -13.79 -11.09
CA TRP A 23 -1.24 -13.55 -9.72
C TRP A 23 -2.00 -12.22 -9.60
N ASP A 24 -2.86 -12.12 -8.59
CA ASP A 24 -3.44 -10.83 -8.19
C ASP A 24 -2.43 -10.04 -7.35
N LEU A 25 -2.58 -8.71 -7.32
CA LEU A 25 -1.68 -7.85 -6.57
C LEU A 25 -2.18 -7.68 -5.13
N MET A 26 -1.34 -8.02 -4.16
CA MET A 26 -1.62 -7.79 -2.74
C MET A 26 -0.74 -6.65 -2.21
N TYR A 27 -1.31 -5.70 -1.48
CA TYR A 27 -0.55 -4.61 -0.86
C TYR A 27 -1.12 -4.16 0.48
N LEU A 28 -0.27 -3.54 1.29
CA LEU A 28 -0.63 -2.76 2.48
C LEU A 28 0.18 -1.47 2.49
N ILE A 29 -0.25 -0.50 3.29
CA ILE A 29 0.49 0.74 3.53
C ILE A 29 0.95 0.78 4.98
N GLU A 30 2.23 1.02 5.21
CA GLU A 30 2.77 1.34 6.53
C GLU A 30 3.27 2.79 6.54
N ALA A 31 2.96 3.50 7.62
CA ALA A 31 3.46 4.84 7.90
C ALA A 31 4.03 4.89 9.31
N MET A 32 5.13 5.62 9.49
CA MET A 32 5.79 5.79 10.78
C MET A 32 6.10 7.27 11.01
N ASP A 33 5.83 7.79 12.19
CA ASP A 33 6.25 9.14 12.58
C ASP A 33 7.73 9.17 13.02
N ASN A 34 8.27 10.38 13.23
CA ASN A 34 9.67 10.55 13.65
C ASN A 34 9.96 10.07 15.08
N ARG A 35 8.93 9.65 15.84
CA ARG A 35 9.07 9.09 17.18
C ARG A 35 8.98 7.56 17.17
N GLY A 36 8.84 6.94 15.99
CA GLY A 36 8.74 5.49 15.83
C GLY A 36 7.32 4.94 16.00
N ASN A 37 6.29 5.80 16.07
CA ASN A 37 4.92 5.32 16.12
C ASN A 37 4.49 4.89 14.71
N GLY A 38 4.39 3.58 14.50
CA GLY A 38 3.97 2.97 13.25
C GLY A 38 2.46 2.73 13.19
N ARG A 39 1.90 2.80 11.99
CA ARG A 39 0.55 2.32 11.69
C ARG A 39 0.52 1.67 10.32
N ILE A 40 -0.17 0.54 10.22
CA ILE A 40 -0.48 -0.12 8.96
C ILE A 40 -1.94 0.09 8.58
N TYR A 41 -2.21 0.04 7.28
CA TYR A 41 -3.54 0.01 6.72
C TYR A 41 -3.61 -1.05 5.60
N PRO A 42 -4.61 -1.95 5.61
CA PRO A 42 -5.64 -2.13 6.64
C PRO A 42 -5.10 -2.52 8.03
N ASP A 43 -5.88 -2.27 9.09
CA ASP A 43 -5.43 -2.50 10.49
C ASP A 43 -5.51 -4.00 10.84
N LEU A 44 -4.36 -4.63 11.08
CA LEU A 44 -4.23 -6.05 11.43
C LEU A 44 -5.11 -6.48 12.61
N ASN A 45 -5.37 -5.58 13.56
CA ASN A 45 -6.16 -5.92 14.75
C ASN A 45 -7.67 -5.93 14.47
N ARG A 46 -8.09 -5.50 13.27
CA ARG A 46 -9.50 -5.33 12.90
C ARG A 46 -9.88 -6.18 11.71
N GLU A 47 -8.97 -6.35 10.76
CA GLU A 47 -9.23 -7.02 9.50
C GLU A 47 -7.95 -7.62 8.91
N THR A 48 -8.10 -8.34 7.81
CA THR A 48 -6.97 -8.83 7.03
C THR A 48 -6.11 -7.63 6.58
N PRO A 49 -4.81 -7.58 6.93
CA PRO A 49 -3.99 -6.38 6.84
C PRO A 49 -3.43 -6.12 5.43
N TYR A 50 -4.22 -6.40 4.40
CA TYR A 50 -3.84 -6.17 3.01
C TYR A 50 -5.08 -6.05 2.12
N LEU A 51 -4.89 -5.36 0.99
CA LEU A 51 -5.85 -5.24 -0.08
C LEU A 51 -5.41 -6.13 -1.24
N VAL A 52 -6.35 -6.81 -1.86
CA VAL A 52 -6.13 -7.60 -3.08
C VAL A 52 -6.76 -6.87 -4.25
N VAL A 53 -5.97 -6.58 -5.28
CA VAL A 53 -6.41 -6.04 -6.57
C VAL A 53 -6.44 -7.17 -7.57
N HIS A 54 -7.64 -7.56 -7.98
CA HIS A 54 -7.83 -8.57 -9.00
C HIS A 54 -7.46 -8.00 -10.37
N LEU A 55 -6.54 -8.66 -11.06
CA LEU A 55 -6.09 -8.23 -12.39
C LEU A 55 -7.00 -8.80 -13.47
N ALA A 56 -7.33 -7.99 -14.48
CA ALA A 56 -8.05 -8.47 -15.66
C ALA A 56 -7.15 -9.45 -16.43
N ARG A 57 -7.73 -10.56 -16.89
CA ARG A 57 -7.05 -11.65 -17.59
C ARG A 57 -7.63 -11.83 -18.99
#